data_AF-A0AAU9KK18-F1
#
_entry.id   AF-A0AAU9KK18-F1
#
_cell.length_a   1.000
_cell.length_b   1.000
_cell.length_c   1.000
_cell.angle_alpha   90.00
_cell.angle_beta   90.00
_cell.angle_gamma   90.00
#
_symmetry.space_group_name_H-M   'P 1'
#
loop_
_entity.id
_entity.type
_entity.pdbx_description
1 polymer ?
#
loop_
_entity_poly.entity_id
_entity_poly.type
_entity_poly.pdbx_seq_one_letter_code
_entity_poly.pdbx_strand_id
1 'polypeptide(L)'
;MDRSYSLVFSNMNDFAKWVVAKALTNKVVLHLANPTLYRDELLKFAGVWPTARLKTLDEAYKSNTAFQHVKDDMNERICTLRTQLASIINPLFSVNAQAKPGKRHTAVQTLRAFVGELQQNKNLWSNIDSPTKFTLALPLRKKPEMRQLVQLLGQDFKTVWSDAVERVFILMQGESEGATTVGGPSALQESYALARDRIVSENFQALLKQWSSQKSVRHFTLIPIYRNGSVCCQVEETLSTRSTAFESTRDRGKRATGAKTNSRAQRTNLVLERLERTKTKDLDARLNFSGVSDNLSLLPAKNTNGKCDGSYSSGPFGANILKLRRYFDCSQSHKW
;
A
#
# COMPACT_ATOMS: atom_id res chain seq x y z
N MET A 1 23.86 53.58 -7.97
CA MET A 1 23.08 54.02 -6.80
C MET A 1 22.19 52.88 -6.40
N ASP A 2 22.38 52.36 -5.20
CA ASP A 2 21.54 51.31 -4.65
C ASP A 2 20.26 51.96 -4.09
N ARG A 3 19.12 51.33 -4.35
CA ARG A 3 17.80 51.85 -3.92
C ARG A 3 17.15 50.84 -3.01
N SER A 4 16.71 51.28 -1.84
CA SER A 4 15.91 50.48 -0.92
C SER A 4 14.54 51.12 -0.74
N TYR A 5 13.48 50.33 -0.86
CA TYR A 5 12.11 50.79 -0.66
C TYR A 5 11.22 49.62 -0.20
N SER A 6 10.06 49.95 0.37
CA SER A 6 9.04 48.98 0.76
C SER A 6 7.84 49.05 -0.16
N LEU A 7 7.27 47.88 -0.47
CA LEU A 7 6.00 47.73 -1.18
C LEU A 7 5.03 46.94 -0.33
N VAL A 8 3.76 47.30 -0.38
CA VAL A 8 2.69 46.57 0.29
C VAL A 8 1.74 46.02 -0.78
N PHE A 9 1.45 44.73 -0.67
CA PHE A 9 0.52 44.01 -1.53
C PHE A 9 -0.69 43.59 -0.72
N SER A 10 -1.88 43.83 -1.27
CA SER A 10 -3.17 43.48 -0.68
C SER A 10 -3.35 41.98 -0.43
N ASN A 11 -2.74 41.15 -1.27
CA ASN A 11 -2.82 39.70 -1.18
C ASN A 11 -1.56 39.04 -1.77
N MET A 12 -1.44 37.73 -1.54
CA MET A 12 -0.31 36.91 -2.03
C MET A 12 -0.22 36.86 -3.56
N ASN A 13 -1.37 36.91 -4.26
CA ASN A 13 -1.41 36.79 -5.70
C ASN A 13 -0.81 38.02 -6.38
N ASP A 14 -1.12 39.22 -5.87
CA ASP A 14 -0.59 40.48 -6.38
C ASP A 14 0.93 40.55 -6.17
N PHE A 15 1.39 40.09 -5.01
CA PHE A 15 2.82 39.91 -4.73
C PHE A 15 3.46 38.94 -5.74
N ALA A 16 2.90 37.74 -5.90
CA ALA A 16 3.45 36.72 -6.78
C ALA A 16 3.53 37.19 -8.24
N LYS A 17 2.46 37.82 -8.76
CA LYS A 17 2.45 38.45 -10.10
C LYS A 17 3.56 39.47 -10.27
N TRP A 18 3.72 40.36 -9.29
CA TRP A 18 4.74 41.40 -9.33
C TRP A 18 6.15 40.80 -9.31
N VAL A 19 6.41 39.83 -8.44
CA VAL A 19 7.72 39.14 -8.35
C VAL A 19 8.06 38.46 -9.67
N VAL A 20 7.12 37.71 -10.25
CA VAL A 20 7.31 37.02 -11.54
C VAL A 20 7.61 38.05 -12.64
N ALA A 21 6.86 39.14 -12.71
CA ALA A 21 7.10 40.20 -13.69
C ALA A 21 8.51 40.82 -13.53
N LYS A 22 9.00 41.01 -12.30
CA LYS A 22 10.36 41.48 -12.04
C LYS A 22 11.40 40.44 -12.44
N ALA A 23 11.15 39.16 -12.18
CA ALA A 23 12.04 38.06 -12.47
C ALA A 23 12.17 37.76 -13.98
N LEU A 24 11.24 38.21 -14.83
CA LEU A 24 11.37 38.02 -16.28
C LEU A 24 12.58 38.75 -16.88
N THR A 25 12.88 39.96 -16.40
CA THR A 25 13.94 40.81 -16.98
C THR A 25 15.12 41.06 -16.04
N ASN A 26 14.96 40.75 -14.75
CA ASN A 26 15.93 41.08 -13.73
C ASN A 26 16.35 39.85 -12.94
N LYS A 27 17.56 39.90 -12.39
CA LYS A 27 17.97 38.91 -11.41
C LYS A 27 17.21 39.17 -10.11
N VAL A 28 16.53 38.15 -9.58
CA VAL A 28 15.74 38.26 -8.35
C VAL A 28 16.24 37.24 -7.32
N VAL A 29 16.49 37.70 -6.10
CA VAL A 29 16.82 36.88 -4.93
C VAL A 29 15.74 37.10 -3.89
N LEU A 30 15.07 36.02 -3.46
CA LEU A 30 14.01 36.07 -2.46
C LEU A 30 14.51 35.49 -1.13
N HIS A 31 14.49 36.30 -0.08
CA HIS A 31 14.75 35.86 1.28
C HIS A 31 13.43 35.60 2.01
N LEU A 32 13.00 34.34 1.99
CA LEU A 32 11.72 33.92 2.57
C LEU A 32 11.94 33.36 3.97
N ALA A 33 11.38 34.03 4.99
CA ALA A 33 11.39 33.50 6.36
C ALA A 33 10.58 32.19 6.48
N ASN A 34 9.46 32.09 5.76
CA ASN A 34 8.69 30.87 5.64
C ASN A 34 8.39 30.57 4.17
N PRO A 35 9.19 29.72 3.50
CA PRO A 35 9.02 29.44 2.08
C PRO A 35 7.69 28.78 1.72
N THR A 36 7.10 27.97 2.61
CA THR A 36 5.88 27.19 2.30
C THR A 36 4.68 28.08 1.97
N LEU A 37 4.61 29.27 2.58
CA LEU A 37 3.52 30.24 2.36
C LEU A 37 3.48 30.79 0.93
N TYR A 38 4.64 30.87 0.26
CA TYR A 38 4.77 31.55 -1.04
C TYR A 38 4.90 30.58 -2.22
N ARG A 39 5.24 29.31 -1.95
CA ARG A 39 5.57 28.28 -2.95
C ARG A 39 4.48 28.14 -4.01
N ASP A 40 3.25 27.87 -3.59
CA ASP A 40 2.18 27.49 -4.51
C ASP A 40 1.82 28.64 -5.45
N GLU A 41 1.63 29.85 -4.92
CA GLU A 41 1.28 31.00 -5.75
C GLU A 41 2.43 31.45 -6.66
N LEU A 42 3.68 31.46 -6.18
CA LEU A 42 4.82 31.79 -7.04
C LEU A 42 5.00 30.79 -8.19
N LEU A 43 4.84 29.48 -7.93
CA LEU A 43 4.91 28.45 -8.97
C LEU A 43 3.77 28.57 -9.99
N LYS A 44 2.54 28.84 -9.53
CA LYS A 44 1.37 29.05 -10.40
C LYS A 44 1.56 30.25 -11.31
N PHE A 45 1.92 31.42 -10.76
CA PHE A 45 2.09 32.64 -11.55
C PHE A 45 3.32 32.61 -12.46
N ALA A 46 4.37 31.87 -12.07
CA ALA A 46 5.52 31.63 -12.93
C ALA A 46 5.24 30.61 -14.06
N GLY A 47 4.07 29.97 -14.08
CA GLY A 47 3.71 28.98 -15.10
C GLY A 47 4.48 27.67 -14.99
N VAL A 48 5.18 27.42 -13.88
CA VAL A 48 6.00 26.22 -13.64
C VAL A 48 5.37 25.27 -12.61
N TRP A 49 4.06 25.38 -12.41
CA TRP A 49 3.33 24.46 -11.54
C TRP A 49 3.47 23.02 -12.08
N PRO A 50 3.92 22.04 -11.26
CA PRO A 50 4.26 20.69 -11.71
C PRO A 50 3.02 19.80 -11.95
N THR A 51 2.08 20.29 -12.77
CA THR A 51 0.76 19.69 -13.02
C THR A 51 0.85 18.23 -13.44
N ALA A 52 1.77 17.89 -14.35
CA ALA A 52 1.93 16.51 -14.83
C ALA A 52 2.36 15.55 -13.71
N ARG A 53 3.40 15.92 -12.94
CA ARG A 53 3.91 15.10 -11.83
C ARG A 53 2.88 14.96 -10.70
N LEU A 54 2.15 16.03 -10.40
CA LEU A 54 1.08 16.01 -9.40
C LEU A 54 -0.10 15.14 -9.86
N LYS A 55 -0.50 15.23 -11.13
CA LYS A 55 -1.56 14.39 -11.68
C LYS A 55 -1.21 12.91 -11.62
N THR A 56 0.02 12.52 -11.95
CA THR A 56 0.47 11.12 -11.80
C THR A 56 0.47 10.67 -10.34
N LEU A 57 0.84 11.54 -9.40
CA LEU A 57 0.77 11.24 -7.97
C LEU A 57 -0.68 11.05 -7.50
N ASP A 58 -1.61 11.88 -7.98
CA ASP A 58 -3.04 11.79 -7.66
C ASP A 58 -3.66 10.51 -8.21
N GLU A 59 -3.31 10.12 -9.43
CA GLU A 59 -3.76 8.86 -10.04
C GLU A 59 -3.24 7.64 -9.27
N ALA A 60 -1.97 7.66 -8.86
CA ALA A 60 -1.39 6.61 -8.02
C ALA A 60 -2.06 6.53 -6.64
N TYR A 61 -2.35 7.67 -6.01
CA TYR A 61 -3.05 7.72 -4.73
C TYR A 61 -4.48 7.19 -4.85
N LYS A 62 -5.23 7.61 -5.87
CA LYS A 62 -6.60 7.15 -6.13
C LYS A 62 -6.67 5.64 -6.36
N SER A 63 -5.72 5.11 -7.14
CA SER A 63 -5.57 3.67 -7.35
C SER A 63 -5.43 2.95 -6.01
N ASN A 64 -4.51 3.41 -5.14
CA ASN A 64 -4.29 2.83 -3.82
C ASN A 64 -5.49 2.95 -2.88
N THR A 65 -6.24 4.05 -2.90
CA THR A 65 -7.48 4.18 -2.10
C THR A 65 -8.59 3.24 -2.56
N ALA A 66 -8.70 2.97 -3.87
CA ALA A 66 -9.67 2.00 -4.38
C ALA A 66 -9.38 0.58 -3.86
N PHE A 67 -8.10 0.21 -3.74
CA PHE A 67 -7.70 -1.07 -3.14
C PHE A 67 -8.01 -1.15 -1.64
N GLN A 68 -7.90 -0.03 -0.92
CA GLN A 68 -8.26 0.02 0.50
C GLN A 68 -9.77 -0.22 0.72
N HIS A 69 -10.63 0.35 -0.13
CA HIS A 69 -12.07 0.08 -0.07
C HIS A 69 -12.39 -1.40 -0.26
N VAL A 70 -11.73 -2.08 -1.21
CA VAL A 70 -11.91 -3.53 -1.41
C VAL A 70 -11.49 -4.33 -0.17
N LYS A 71 -10.42 -3.91 0.51
CA LYS A 71 -9.96 -4.54 1.76
C LYS A 71 -10.96 -4.33 2.90
N ASP A 72 -11.48 -3.12 3.05
CA ASP A 72 -12.44 -2.77 4.10
C ASP A 72 -13.79 -3.50 3.87
N ASP A 73 -14.27 -3.55 2.63
CA ASP A 73 -15.46 -4.31 2.25
C ASP A 73 -15.29 -5.82 2.54
N MET A 74 -14.12 -6.39 2.26
CA MET A 74 -13.83 -7.79 2.57
C MET A 74 -13.81 -8.04 4.08
N ASN A 75 -13.21 -7.14 4.86
CA ASN A 75 -13.19 -7.23 6.32
C ASN A 75 -14.61 -7.15 6.89
N GLU A 76 -15.45 -6.23 6.41
CA GLU A 76 -16.85 -6.12 6.82
C GLU A 76 -17.64 -7.40 6.50
N ARG A 77 -17.42 -7.97 5.31
CA ARG A 77 -18.02 -9.25 4.91
C ARG A 77 -17.60 -10.39 5.86
N ILE A 78 -16.31 -10.50 6.18
CA ILE A 78 -15.80 -11.51 7.12
C ILE A 78 -16.43 -11.32 8.50
N CYS A 79 -16.53 -10.09 9.00
CA CYS A 79 -17.18 -9.79 10.28
C CYS A 79 -18.66 -10.20 10.29
N THR A 80 -19.38 -9.92 9.21
CA THR A 80 -20.78 -10.32 9.04
C THR A 80 -20.92 -11.84 9.06
N LEU A 81 -20.08 -12.54 8.30
CA LEU A 81 -20.08 -14.01 8.24
C LEU A 81 -19.69 -14.64 9.59
N ARG A 82 -18.71 -14.08 10.31
CA ARG A 82 -18.36 -14.53 11.67
C ARG A 82 -19.57 -14.45 12.60
N THR A 83 -20.28 -13.32 12.60
CA THR A 83 -21.49 -13.15 13.42
C THR A 83 -22.59 -14.15 13.03
N GLN A 84 -22.84 -14.32 11.73
CA GLN A 84 -23.82 -15.28 11.24
C GLN A 84 -23.47 -16.71 11.65
N LEU A 85 -22.22 -17.14 11.43
CA LEU A 85 -21.77 -18.48 11.79
C LEU A 85 -21.81 -18.70 13.31
N ALA A 86 -21.40 -17.71 14.11
CA ALA A 86 -21.51 -17.76 15.56
C ALA A 86 -22.96 -17.95 16.03
N SER A 87 -23.92 -17.30 15.37
CA SER A 87 -25.34 -17.41 15.71
C SER A 87 -25.94 -18.81 15.45
N ILE A 88 -25.38 -19.56 14.48
CA ILE A 88 -25.87 -20.89 14.09
C ILE A 88 -25.14 -22.05 14.76
N ILE A 89 -23.99 -21.81 15.41
CA ILE A 89 -23.21 -22.85 16.11
C ILE A 89 -24.08 -23.67 17.08
N ASN A 90 -24.82 -23.00 17.98
CA ASN A 90 -25.62 -23.71 18.97
C ASN A 90 -26.77 -24.51 18.33
N PRO A 91 -27.54 -23.95 17.36
CA PRO A 91 -28.46 -24.72 16.54
C PRO A 91 -27.85 -25.93 15.79
N LEU A 92 -26.59 -25.84 15.35
CA LEU A 92 -25.90 -26.91 14.61
C LEU A 92 -25.38 -28.04 15.51
N PHE A 93 -25.00 -27.76 16.75
CA PHE A 93 -24.28 -28.73 17.60
C PHE A 93 -24.96 -29.03 18.94
N SER A 94 -26.09 -28.40 19.29
CA SER A 94 -26.82 -28.73 20.52
C SER A 94 -27.74 -29.94 20.32
N VAL A 95 -27.64 -30.95 21.19
CA VAL A 95 -28.54 -32.13 21.21
C VAL A 95 -30.01 -31.71 21.28
N ASN A 96 -30.32 -30.65 22.05
CA ASN A 96 -31.67 -30.09 22.17
C ASN A 96 -32.14 -29.41 20.86
N ALA A 97 -31.23 -28.77 20.13
CA ALA A 97 -31.53 -28.25 18.80
C ALA A 97 -31.69 -29.37 17.77
N GLN A 98 -31.00 -30.51 17.94
CA GLN A 98 -31.22 -31.71 17.11
C GLN A 98 -32.59 -32.36 17.32
N ALA A 99 -33.26 -32.08 18.43
CA ALA A 99 -34.64 -32.52 18.66
C ALA A 99 -35.63 -31.62 17.91
N LYS A 100 -35.41 -30.29 17.89
CA LYS A 100 -36.32 -29.28 17.32
C LYS A 100 -36.07 -29.05 15.82
N PRO A 101 -36.99 -29.45 14.91
CA PRO A 101 -36.72 -29.46 13.47
C PRO A 101 -36.50 -28.05 12.87
N GLY A 102 -37.19 -27.02 13.35
CA GLY A 102 -37.13 -25.67 12.76
C GLY A 102 -35.76 -24.98 12.88
N LYS A 103 -35.22 -24.88 14.10
CA LYS A 103 -33.97 -24.13 14.35
C LYS A 103 -32.75 -24.75 13.66
N ARG A 104 -32.66 -26.09 13.66
CA ARG A 104 -31.58 -26.80 12.95
C ARG A 104 -31.71 -26.61 11.44
N HIS A 105 -32.94 -26.68 10.90
CA HIS A 105 -33.15 -26.51 9.47
C HIS A 105 -32.62 -25.16 8.98
N THR A 106 -33.01 -24.06 9.64
CA THR A 106 -32.52 -22.72 9.29
C THR A 106 -31.00 -22.64 9.37
N ALA A 107 -30.38 -23.16 10.43
CA ALA A 107 -28.93 -23.17 10.60
C ALA A 107 -28.20 -23.96 9.50
N VAL A 108 -28.74 -25.12 9.09
CA VAL A 108 -28.20 -25.91 7.97
C VAL A 108 -28.33 -25.16 6.64
N GLN A 109 -29.42 -24.41 6.42
CA GLN A 109 -29.57 -23.59 5.22
C GLN A 109 -28.56 -22.43 5.19
N THR A 110 -28.37 -21.73 6.31
CA THR A 110 -27.35 -20.67 6.42
C THR A 110 -25.96 -21.21 6.13
N LEU A 111 -25.59 -22.36 6.74
CA LEU A 111 -24.30 -22.99 6.46
C LEU A 111 -24.17 -23.43 4.99
N ARG A 112 -25.24 -23.98 4.41
CA ARG A 112 -25.25 -24.38 3.00
C ARG A 112 -25.05 -23.18 2.07
N ALA A 113 -25.67 -22.04 2.35
CA ALA A 113 -25.48 -20.82 1.59
C ALA A 113 -24.02 -20.36 1.65
N PHE A 114 -23.44 -20.32 2.85
CA PHE A 114 -22.02 -19.98 3.03
C PHE A 114 -21.08 -20.91 2.25
N VAL A 115 -21.25 -22.23 2.37
CA VAL A 115 -20.43 -23.19 1.61
C VAL A 115 -20.65 -23.06 0.10
N GLY A 116 -21.88 -22.77 -0.33
CA GLY A 116 -22.21 -22.50 -1.72
C GLY A 116 -21.47 -21.27 -2.27
N GLU A 117 -21.44 -20.17 -1.52
CA GLU A 117 -20.67 -18.97 -1.87
C GLU A 117 -19.17 -19.27 -1.98
N LEU A 118 -18.61 -20.04 -1.04
CA LEU A 118 -17.21 -20.47 -1.11
C LEU A 118 -16.92 -21.27 -2.38
N GLN A 119 -17.81 -22.20 -2.73
CA GLN A 119 -17.67 -23.04 -3.93
C GLN A 119 -17.78 -22.24 -5.25
N GLN A 120 -18.57 -21.17 -5.26
CA GLN A 120 -18.66 -20.27 -6.41
C GLN A 120 -17.35 -19.52 -6.65
N ASN A 121 -16.63 -19.16 -5.59
CA ASN A 121 -15.27 -18.64 -5.70
C ASN A 121 -14.26 -19.79 -5.90
N LYS A 122 -14.02 -20.16 -7.17
CA LYS A 122 -13.12 -21.27 -7.54
C LYS A 122 -11.70 -21.11 -7.00
N ASN A 123 -11.18 -19.89 -6.95
CA ASN A 123 -9.84 -19.62 -6.45
C ASN A 123 -9.77 -19.97 -4.96
N LEU A 124 -10.65 -19.37 -4.17
CA LEU A 124 -10.73 -19.60 -2.72
C LEU A 124 -10.98 -21.07 -2.41
N TRP A 125 -11.95 -21.69 -3.11
CA TRP A 125 -12.28 -23.09 -2.90
C TRP A 125 -11.10 -24.01 -3.20
N SER A 126 -10.30 -23.74 -4.23
CA SER A 126 -9.12 -24.55 -4.54
C SER A 126 -8.04 -24.47 -3.46
N ASN A 127 -7.92 -23.32 -2.79
CA ASN A 127 -6.93 -23.07 -1.74
C ASN A 127 -7.29 -23.67 -0.37
N ILE A 128 -8.57 -24.00 -0.14
CA ILE A 128 -8.99 -24.67 1.10
C ILE A 128 -8.56 -26.14 1.06
N ASP A 129 -7.88 -26.61 2.11
CA ASP A 129 -7.45 -27.99 2.24
C ASP A 129 -8.65 -28.96 2.38
N SER A 130 -8.44 -30.21 1.95
CA SER A 130 -9.48 -31.25 1.97
C SER A 130 -10.06 -31.50 3.39
N PRO A 131 -9.24 -31.58 4.47
CA PRO A 131 -9.75 -31.68 5.83
C PRO A 131 -10.67 -30.53 6.25
N THR A 132 -10.33 -29.28 5.91
CA THR A 132 -11.17 -28.11 6.20
C THR A 132 -12.49 -28.17 5.43
N LYS A 133 -12.47 -28.50 4.14
CA LYS A 133 -13.68 -28.70 3.32
C LYS A 133 -14.61 -29.76 3.91
N PHE A 134 -14.04 -30.90 4.31
CA PHE A 134 -14.79 -31.99 4.92
C PHE A 134 -15.44 -31.55 6.23
N THR A 135 -14.67 -30.88 7.09
CA THR A 135 -15.14 -30.40 8.41
C THR A 135 -16.29 -29.42 8.26
N LEU A 136 -16.20 -28.48 7.32
CA LEU A 136 -17.27 -27.50 7.04
C LEU A 136 -18.56 -28.15 6.53
N ALA A 137 -18.44 -29.21 5.73
CA ALA A 137 -19.59 -29.93 5.18
C ALA A 137 -20.23 -30.91 6.18
N LEU A 138 -19.53 -31.27 7.26
CA LEU A 138 -20.00 -32.28 8.19
C LEU A 138 -21.36 -31.93 8.84
N PRO A 139 -21.64 -30.69 9.28
CA PRO A 139 -22.96 -30.34 9.84
C PRO A 139 -24.10 -30.35 8.82
N LEU A 140 -23.79 -30.44 7.51
CA LEU A 140 -24.76 -30.57 6.43
C LEU A 140 -25.25 -32.01 6.21
N ARG A 141 -24.68 -32.99 6.94
CA ARG A 141 -25.08 -34.42 6.92
C ARG A 141 -26.50 -34.64 7.43
N LYS A 142 -27.02 -35.86 7.24
CA LYS A 142 -28.41 -36.17 7.61
C LYS A 142 -28.65 -36.00 9.11
N LYS A 143 -29.92 -35.81 9.48
CA LYS A 143 -30.31 -35.55 10.87
C LYS A 143 -29.82 -36.62 11.87
N PRO A 144 -30.03 -37.93 11.60
CA PRO A 144 -29.63 -39.01 12.52
C PRO A 144 -28.11 -39.12 12.66
N GLU A 145 -27.38 -39.05 11.55
CA GLU A 145 -25.91 -39.10 11.49
C GLU A 145 -25.29 -38.02 12.37
N MET A 146 -25.77 -36.78 12.23
CA MET A 146 -25.29 -35.67 13.06
C MET A 146 -25.65 -35.80 14.54
N ARG A 147 -26.78 -36.42 14.89
CA ARG A 147 -27.13 -36.64 16.29
C ARG A 147 -26.15 -37.60 16.95
N GLN A 148 -25.84 -38.72 16.27
CA GLN A 148 -24.87 -39.70 16.74
C GLN A 148 -23.47 -39.07 16.87
N LEU A 149 -23.07 -38.29 15.86
CA LEU A 149 -21.76 -37.64 15.82
C LEU A 149 -21.59 -36.59 16.93
N VAL A 150 -22.64 -35.80 17.21
CA VAL A 150 -22.66 -34.86 18.35
C VAL A 150 -22.64 -35.58 19.69
N GLN A 151 -23.34 -36.71 19.82
CA GLN A 151 -23.31 -37.52 21.05
C GLN A 151 -21.93 -38.13 21.31
N LEU A 152 -21.23 -38.53 20.25
CA LEU A 152 -19.92 -39.18 20.33
C LEU A 152 -18.77 -38.19 20.53
N LEU A 153 -18.82 -37.04 19.84
CA LEU A 153 -17.73 -36.06 19.85
C LEU A 153 -17.99 -34.84 20.76
N GLY A 154 -19.23 -34.65 21.23
CA GLY A 154 -19.56 -33.62 22.21
C GLY A 154 -19.09 -32.21 21.83
N GLN A 155 -18.42 -31.54 22.78
CA GLN A 155 -17.90 -30.18 22.62
C GLN A 155 -16.67 -30.10 21.72
N ASP A 156 -15.91 -31.19 21.58
CA ASP A 156 -14.68 -31.22 20.78
C ASP A 156 -14.96 -31.02 19.30
N PHE A 157 -16.12 -31.45 18.84
CA PHE A 157 -16.50 -31.22 17.45
C PHE A 157 -16.85 -29.76 17.16
N LYS A 158 -17.45 -29.05 18.12
CA LYS A 158 -17.76 -27.62 17.97
C LYS A 158 -16.49 -26.78 17.85
N THR A 159 -15.45 -27.11 18.61
CA THR A 159 -14.15 -26.41 18.53
C THR A 159 -13.46 -26.71 17.20
N VAL A 160 -13.37 -27.98 16.79
CA VAL A 160 -12.78 -28.39 15.51
C VAL A 160 -13.48 -27.71 14.32
N TRP A 161 -14.81 -27.61 14.35
CA TRP A 161 -15.55 -26.92 13.30
C TRP A 161 -15.28 -25.41 13.29
N SER A 162 -15.21 -24.78 14.47
CA SER A 162 -14.91 -23.34 14.59
C SER A 162 -13.51 -23.03 14.06
N ASP A 163 -12.53 -23.90 14.33
CA ASP A 163 -11.18 -23.78 13.79
C ASP A 163 -11.15 -23.91 12.26
N ALA A 164 -11.94 -24.82 11.69
CA ALA A 164 -12.06 -24.97 10.24
C ALA A 164 -12.67 -23.72 9.59
N VAL A 165 -13.69 -23.13 10.20
CA VAL A 165 -14.28 -21.85 9.76
C VAL A 165 -13.24 -20.73 9.81
N GLU A 166 -12.45 -20.64 10.89
CA GLU A 166 -11.45 -19.59 11.03
C GLU A 166 -10.33 -19.70 9.98
N ARG A 167 -9.91 -20.93 9.64
CA ARG A 167 -8.97 -21.16 8.52
C ARG A 167 -9.51 -20.62 7.20
N VAL A 168 -10.81 -20.75 6.93
CA VAL A 168 -11.42 -20.15 5.73
C VAL A 168 -11.38 -18.63 5.78
N PHE A 169 -11.66 -18.02 6.94
CA PHE A 169 -11.58 -16.56 7.06
C PHE A 169 -10.15 -16.04 6.87
N ILE A 170 -9.15 -16.76 7.36
CA ILE A 170 -7.73 -16.45 7.10
C ILE A 170 -7.43 -16.51 5.60
N LEU A 171 -7.93 -17.52 4.88
CA LEU A 171 -7.75 -17.61 3.43
C LEU A 171 -8.48 -16.49 2.67
N MET A 172 -9.72 -16.17 3.06
CA MET A 172 -10.48 -15.05 2.50
C MET A 172 -9.74 -13.71 2.67
N GLN A 173 -9.11 -13.51 3.82
CA GLN A 173 -8.30 -12.33 4.10
C GLN A 173 -6.99 -12.36 3.29
N GLY A 174 -6.34 -13.51 3.19
CA GLY A 174 -5.13 -13.72 2.40
C GLY A 174 -5.32 -13.47 0.91
N GLU A 175 -6.47 -13.83 0.31
CA GLU A 175 -6.78 -13.49 -1.08
C GLU A 175 -6.89 -11.97 -1.30
N SER A 176 -7.34 -11.21 -0.29
CA SER A 176 -7.37 -9.75 -0.34
C SER A 176 -5.99 -9.13 -0.10
N GLU A 177 -5.12 -9.76 0.69
CA GLU A 177 -3.80 -9.25 1.05
C GLU A 177 -2.70 -9.59 0.04
N GLY A 178 -2.81 -10.74 -0.64
CA GLY A 178 -1.91 -11.12 -1.75
C GLY A 178 -1.95 -10.16 -2.93
N ALA A 179 -2.93 -9.26 -2.99
CA ALA A 179 -3.05 -8.21 -4.00
C ALA A 179 -2.30 -6.92 -3.65
N THR A 180 -1.88 -6.67 -2.40
CA THR A 180 -1.38 -5.33 -2.04
C THR A 180 -0.49 -5.30 -0.79
N THR A 181 0.78 -5.00 -1.00
CA THR A 181 1.74 -4.63 0.03
C THR A 181 1.52 -3.19 0.54
N VAL A 182 1.52 -3.07 1.87
CA VAL A 182 1.99 -1.95 2.70
C VAL A 182 1.11 -0.69 2.83
N GLY A 183 0.60 -0.51 4.05
CA GLY A 183 0.27 0.79 4.66
C GLY A 183 -1.22 1.03 4.81
N GLY A 184 -1.70 1.15 6.06
CA GLY A 184 -3.08 1.55 6.34
C GLY A 184 -3.40 2.97 5.83
N PRO A 185 -4.68 3.38 5.88
CA PRO A 185 -5.18 4.62 5.26
C PRO A 185 -4.41 5.89 5.68
N SER A 186 -4.04 5.99 6.97
CA SER A 186 -3.30 7.14 7.52
C SER A 186 -1.89 7.24 6.96
N ALA A 187 -1.17 6.11 6.85
CA ALA A 187 0.19 6.08 6.34
C ALA A 187 0.24 6.41 4.83
N LEU A 188 -0.79 6.00 4.08
CA LEU A 188 -0.93 6.32 2.66
C LEU A 188 -1.15 7.84 2.46
N GLN A 189 -1.99 8.45 3.29
CA GLN A 189 -2.28 9.88 3.23
C GLN A 189 -1.07 10.73 3.62
N GLU A 190 -0.35 10.35 4.67
CA GLU A 190 0.89 11.01 5.08
C GLU A 190 1.98 10.88 4.00
N SER A 191 2.14 9.69 3.43
CA SER A 191 3.08 9.44 2.33
C SER A 191 2.75 10.29 1.10
N TYR A 192 1.46 10.39 0.73
CA TYR A 192 1.01 11.25 -0.35
C TYR A 192 1.31 12.73 -0.08
N ALA A 193 1.02 13.23 1.13
CA ALA A 193 1.28 14.61 1.50
C ALA A 193 2.78 14.95 1.42
N LEU A 194 3.65 14.06 1.91
CA LEU A 194 5.10 14.20 1.82
C LEU A 194 5.60 14.16 0.37
N ALA A 195 5.08 13.24 -0.45
CA ALA A 195 5.43 13.14 -1.86
C ALA A 195 5.01 14.41 -2.64
N ARG A 196 3.81 14.93 -2.37
CA ARG A 196 3.33 16.20 -2.92
C ARG A 196 4.24 17.35 -2.52
N ASP A 197 4.53 17.51 -1.23
CA ASP A 197 5.39 18.59 -0.74
C ASP A 197 6.80 18.51 -1.34
N ARG A 198 7.35 17.31 -1.50
CA ARG A 198 8.64 17.10 -2.17
C ARG A 198 8.63 17.59 -3.62
N ILE A 199 7.61 17.21 -4.41
CA ILE A 199 7.49 17.64 -5.80
C ILE A 199 7.40 19.17 -5.88
N VAL A 200 6.56 19.78 -5.05
CA VAL A 200 6.37 21.24 -5.01
C VAL A 200 7.67 21.93 -4.59
N SER A 201 8.34 21.43 -3.55
CA SER A 201 9.61 21.97 -3.04
C SER A 201 10.74 21.90 -4.07
N GLU A 202 10.88 20.79 -4.78
CA GLU A 202 11.88 20.62 -5.85
C GLU A 202 11.70 21.66 -6.95
N ASN A 203 10.48 21.86 -7.42
CA ASN A 203 10.18 22.83 -8.48
C ASN A 203 10.37 24.27 -7.97
N PHE A 204 10.02 24.54 -6.72
CA PHE A 204 10.22 25.86 -6.14
C PHE A 204 11.69 26.23 -6.02
N GLN A 205 12.53 25.31 -5.55
CA GLN A 205 13.98 25.54 -5.48
C GLN A 205 14.58 25.75 -6.88
N ALA A 206 14.12 25.00 -7.88
CA ALA A 206 14.52 25.19 -9.26
C ALA A 206 14.15 26.60 -9.78
N LEU A 207 12.94 27.07 -9.48
CA LEU A 207 12.47 28.41 -9.83
C LEU A 207 13.32 29.51 -9.19
N LEU A 208 13.59 29.42 -7.88
CA LEU A 208 14.44 30.39 -7.18
C LEU A 208 15.88 30.41 -7.74
N LYS A 209 16.42 29.24 -8.06
CA LYS A 209 17.74 29.12 -8.69
C LYS A 209 17.75 29.75 -10.08
N GLN A 210 16.69 29.58 -10.86
CA GLN A 210 16.54 30.21 -12.18
C GLN A 210 16.55 31.74 -12.05
N TRP A 211 15.74 32.31 -11.15
CA TRP A 211 15.66 33.76 -10.96
C TRP A 211 16.95 34.39 -10.44
N SER A 212 17.66 33.69 -9.55
CA SER A 212 18.92 34.19 -8.97
C SER A 212 20.14 34.01 -9.88
N SER A 213 20.07 33.13 -10.88
CA SER A 213 21.14 32.88 -11.86
C SER A 213 21.01 33.70 -13.15
N GLN A 214 19.91 34.43 -13.32
CA GLN A 214 19.68 35.28 -14.47
C GLN A 214 20.76 36.36 -14.61
N LYS A 215 21.32 36.51 -15.81
CA LYS A 215 22.25 37.60 -16.12
C LYS A 215 21.43 38.84 -16.42
N SER A 216 21.44 39.82 -15.51
CA SER A 216 20.79 41.10 -15.71
C SER A 216 21.64 42.24 -15.15
N VAL A 217 21.45 43.44 -15.68
CA VAL A 217 22.10 44.66 -15.19
C VAL A 217 21.53 45.07 -13.84
N ARG A 218 20.26 44.74 -13.56
CA ARG A 218 19.58 45.06 -12.30
C ARG A 218 19.37 43.79 -11.49
N HIS A 219 19.74 43.87 -10.22
CA HIS A 219 19.54 42.81 -9.25
C HIS A 219 18.57 43.29 -8.17
N PHE A 220 17.56 42.49 -7.88
CA PHE A 220 16.59 42.75 -6.83
C PHE A 220 16.74 41.72 -5.72
N THR A 221 16.93 42.20 -4.50
CA THR A 221 16.82 41.39 -3.29
C THR A 221 15.48 41.71 -2.63
N LEU A 222 14.66 40.69 -2.45
CA LEU A 222 13.27 40.80 -1.99
C LEU A 222 13.12 40.09 -0.65
N ILE A 223 12.64 40.80 0.36
CA ILE A 223 12.42 40.28 1.71
C ILE A 223 10.94 40.47 2.07
N PRO A 224 10.07 39.51 1.73
CA PRO A 224 8.64 39.59 2.03
C PRO A 224 8.30 39.12 3.44
N ILE A 225 7.37 39.84 4.07
CA ILE A 225 6.78 39.52 5.37
C ILE A 225 5.26 39.48 5.18
N TYR A 226 4.67 38.31 5.43
CA TYR A 226 3.23 38.12 5.38
C TYR A 226 2.59 38.53 6.72
N ARG A 227 1.61 39.44 6.70
CA ARG A 227 0.86 39.89 7.88
C ARG A 227 -0.60 40.12 7.53
N ASN A 228 -1.50 39.46 8.26
CA ASN A 228 -2.95 39.71 8.21
C ASN A 228 -3.54 39.73 6.79
N GLY A 229 -3.13 38.77 5.92
CA GLY A 229 -3.62 38.70 4.54
C GLY A 229 -2.81 39.52 3.52
N SER A 230 -2.00 40.47 3.98
CA SER A 230 -1.16 41.33 3.15
C SER A 230 0.31 40.89 3.14
N VAL A 231 1.05 41.26 2.09
CA VAL A 231 2.50 41.03 1.99
C VAL A 231 3.20 42.38 1.98
N CYS A 232 4.03 42.64 2.98
CA CYS A 232 4.95 43.77 2.99
C CYS A 232 6.31 43.27 2.50
N CYS A 233 6.81 43.79 1.38
CA CYS A 233 8.09 43.40 0.80
C CYS A 233 9.09 44.55 0.87
N GLN A 234 10.21 44.32 1.53
CA GLN A 234 11.38 45.19 1.42
C GLN A 234 12.14 44.81 0.15
N VAL A 235 12.46 45.82 -0.66
CA VAL A 235 13.08 45.67 -1.98
C VAL A 235 14.39 46.44 -1.99
N GLU A 236 15.47 45.75 -2.31
CA GLU A 236 16.79 46.35 -2.54
C GLU A 236 17.19 46.14 -4.00
N GLU A 237 17.34 47.25 -4.74
CA GLU A 237 17.79 47.26 -6.12
C GLU A 237 19.28 47.65 -6.17
N THR A 238 20.10 46.76 -6.72
CA THR A 238 21.53 47.00 -6.97
C THR A 238 21.81 46.91 -8.47
N LEU A 239 22.76 47.72 -8.94
CA LEU A 239 23.21 47.70 -10.32
C LEU A 239 24.47 46.84 -10.43
N SER A 240 24.46 45.89 -11.35
CA SER A 240 25.66 45.14 -11.71
C SER A 240 26.66 46.11 -12.34
N THR A 241 27.72 46.42 -11.62
CA THR A 241 28.90 47.10 -12.15
C THR A 241 29.59 46.14 -13.10
N ARG A 242 29.30 46.25 -14.40
CA ARG A 242 30.20 45.73 -15.42
C ARG A 242 31.51 46.51 -15.27
N SER A 243 32.50 45.90 -14.61
CA SER A 243 33.89 46.33 -14.74
C SER A 243 34.22 46.29 -16.24
N THR A 244 34.27 47.45 -16.87
CA THR A 244 34.95 47.61 -18.15
C THR A 244 36.45 47.57 -17.86
N ALA A 245 36.96 46.39 -17.52
CA ALA A 245 38.36 46.10 -17.71
C ALA A 245 38.57 45.90 -19.22
N PHE A 246 38.68 47.02 -19.92
CA PHE A 246 39.35 47.06 -21.22
C PHE A 246 40.83 46.78 -20.95
N GLU A 247 41.23 45.51 -20.91
CA GLU A 247 42.63 45.14 -21.10
C GLU A 247 42.96 45.34 -22.59
N SER A 248 43.26 46.59 -22.93
CA SER A 248 44.02 46.94 -24.11
C SER A 248 45.43 46.39 -23.96
N THR A 249 45.74 45.27 -24.62
CA THR A 249 47.12 44.90 -24.95
C THR A 249 47.23 44.61 -26.44
N ARG A 250 47.54 45.67 -27.18
CA ARG A 250 48.15 45.60 -28.49
C ARG A 250 49.60 46.02 -28.30
N ASP A 251 50.53 45.05 -28.19
CA ASP A 251 51.81 45.20 -28.86
C ASP A 251 52.53 43.87 -29.13
N ARG A 252 53.23 43.86 -30.27
CA ARG A 252 54.00 42.77 -30.85
C ARG A 252 55.41 42.70 -30.23
N GLY A 253 55.94 41.49 -30.11
CA GLY A 253 57.38 41.27 -29.98
C GLY A 253 57.75 39.80 -30.19
N LYS A 254 58.51 39.49 -31.24
CA LYS A 254 58.89 38.15 -31.71
C LYS A 254 60.15 37.60 -31.02
N ARG A 255 60.24 36.26 -30.95
CA ARG A 255 61.46 35.38 -31.02
C ARG A 255 62.50 35.50 -29.87
N ALA A 256 63.19 34.46 -29.37
CA ALA A 256 63.41 33.09 -29.85
C ALA A 256 63.93 32.15 -28.72
N THR A 257 63.72 30.85 -28.93
CA THR A 257 64.59 29.67 -28.66
C THR A 257 64.93 29.21 -27.23
N GLY A 258 64.65 27.93 -26.99
CA GLY A 258 65.25 27.12 -25.93
C GLY A 258 64.56 25.77 -25.74
N ALA A 259 64.91 24.79 -26.57
CA ALA A 259 64.34 23.43 -26.59
C ALA A 259 64.71 22.57 -25.38
N LYS A 260 63.82 21.65 -24.97
CA LYS A 260 64.06 20.18 -24.97
C LYS A 260 62.86 19.37 -24.41
N THR A 261 62.22 18.65 -25.34
CA THR A 261 61.80 17.23 -25.28
C THR A 261 61.52 16.58 -23.91
N ASN A 262 60.30 16.07 -23.72
CA ASN A 262 60.07 14.63 -23.89
C ASN A 262 58.58 14.25 -23.95
N SER A 263 58.27 13.48 -24.98
CA SER A 263 57.02 12.80 -25.26
C SER A 263 56.82 11.57 -24.39
N ARG A 264 55.62 11.36 -23.84
CA ARG A 264 55.05 10.00 -23.72
C ARG A 264 53.53 10.06 -23.72
N ALA A 265 52.95 9.52 -24.78
CA ALA A 265 51.54 9.21 -24.93
C ALA A 265 51.26 7.77 -24.44
N GLN A 266 50.13 7.58 -23.75
CA GLN A 266 49.37 6.34 -23.53
C GLN A 266 48.11 6.81 -22.80
N ARG A 267 46.93 7.01 -23.42
CA ARG A 267 45.98 6.11 -24.11
C ARG A 267 45.55 4.87 -23.30
N THR A 268 44.22 4.66 -23.30
CA THR A 268 43.38 3.55 -22.78
C THR A 268 42.78 3.76 -21.38
N ASN A 269 41.52 3.43 -21.08
CA ASN A 269 40.35 3.06 -21.89
C ASN A 269 39.07 3.27 -21.05
N LEU A 270 38.02 3.76 -21.70
CA LEU A 270 36.62 3.49 -21.32
C LEU A 270 36.33 2.01 -21.58
N VAL A 271 35.70 1.31 -20.63
CA VAL A 271 34.89 0.11 -20.93
C VAL A 271 33.64 0.12 -20.07
N LEU A 272 32.51 0.04 -20.75
CA LEU A 272 31.14 -0.04 -20.26
C LEU A 272 30.52 -1.22 -21.01
N GLU A 273 30.36 -2.37 -20.36
CA GLU A 273 29.46 -3.48 -20.74
C GLU A 273 29.09 -4.20 -19.43
N ARG A 274 27.84 -4.33 -18.98
CA ARG A 274 26.61 -4.92 -19.54
C ARG A 274 26.66 -6.47 -19.62
N LEU A 275 25.81 -7.08 -18.78
CA LEU A 275 25.05 -8.32 -18.98
C LEU A 275 25.84 -9.64 -19.20
N GLU A 276 25.70 -10.62 -18.29
CA GLU A 276 24.73 -11.72 -18.44
C GLU A 276 24.82 -12.80 -17.33
N ARG A 277 23.77 -13.61 -17.31
CA ARG A 277 23.32 -14.62 -16.34
C ARG A 277 24.20 -15.87 -16.32
N THR A 278 24.04 -16.65 -15.24
CA THR A 278 23.97 -18.14 -15.10
C THR A 278 24.54 -18.48 -13.71
N LYS A 279 24.03 -19.39 -12.87
CA LYS A 279 23.24 -20.63 -12.98
C LYS A 279 22.55 -20.87 -11.62
N THR A 280 21.30 -21.30 -11.63
CA THR A 280 20.68 -22.07 -10.53
C THR A 280 20.66 -23.53 -10.94
N LYS A 281 21.21 -24.40 -10.09
CA LYS A 281 21.16 -25.86 -10.22
C LYS A 281 20.10 -26.43 -9.27
N ASP A 282 19.36 -27.39 -9.82
CA ASP A 282 18.85 -28.63 -9.24
C ASP A 282 18.11 -28.59 -7.89
N LEU A 283 16.85 -28.99 -7.95
CA LEU A 283 16.33 -30.07 -7.11
C LEU A 283 15.13 -30.73 -7.78
N ASP A 284 15.41 -31.87 -8.43
CA ASP A 284 14.44 -32.89 -8.79
C ASP A 284 13.86 -33.52 -7.52
N ALA A 285 12.53 -33.62 -7.44
CA ALA A 285 11.86 -34.63 -6.64
C ALA A 285 10.52 -35.00 -7.29
N ARG A 286 10.59 -36.06 -8.09
CA ARG A 286 9.45 -36.87 -8.55
C ARG A 286 8.75 -37.48 -7.34
N LEU A 287 7.45 -37.26 -7.20
CA LEU A 287 6.54 -38.25 -6.61
C LEU A 287 5.23 -38.26 -7.40
N ASN A 288 5.12 -39.29 -8.24
CA ASN A 288 3.87 -39.76 -8.81
C ASN A 288 2.98 -40.31 -7.69
N PHE A 289 1.72 -39.89 -7.64
CA PHE A 289 0.62 -40.80 -7.30
C PHE A 289 -0.62 -40.44 -8.11
N SER A 290 -1.02 -41.40 -8.95
CA SER A 290 -2.37 -41.58 -9.47
C SER A 290 -3.41 -41.39 -8.36
N GLY A 291 -4.51 -40.68 -8.58
CA GLY A 291 -5.60 -41.18 -9.41
C GLY A 291 -6.55 -41.99 -8.54
N VAL A 292 -7.51 -41.30 -7.91
CA VAL A 292 -8.78 -41.89 -7.44
C VAL A 292 -9.85 -40.82 -7.65
N SER A 293 -10.48 -40.90 -8.82
CA SER A 293 -11.84 -40.39 -9.02
C SER A 293 -12.78 -41.25 -8.18
N ASP A 294 -13.62 -40.66 -7.33
CA ASP A 294 -14.84 -41.36 -6.95
C ASP A 294 -16.04 -40.44 -6.77
N ASN A 295 -17.08 -40.86 -7.48
CA ASN A 295 -18.36 -40.25 -7.71
C ASN A 295 -19.21 -40.23 -6.43
N LEU A 296 -19.71 -39.05 -6.06
CA LEU A 296 -20.86 -38.96 -5.16
C LEU A 296 -22.13 -39.20 -5.99
N SER A 297 -22.53 -40.46 -6.15
CA SER A 297 -23.87 -40.84 -6.60
C SER A 297 -24.54 -41.67 -5.52
N LEU A 298 -25.62 -41.10 -4.98
CA LEU A 298 -26.58 -41.73 -4.08
C LEU A 298 -27.37 -42.81 -4.84
N LEU A 299 -27.53 -44.00 -4.24
CA LEU A 299 -28.81 -44.71 -4.04
C LEU A 299 -28.57 -46.04 -3.25
N PRO A 300 -29.60 -46.62 -2.59
CA PRO A 300 -29.42 -47.61 -1.52
C PRO A 300 -29.92 -49.03 -1.87
N ALA A 301 -29.37 -50.08 -1.24
CA ALA A 301 -30.09 -51.34 -0.97
C ALA A 301 -29.43 -52.25 0.09
N LYS A 302 -30.25 -52.59 1.10
CA LYS A 302 -30.45 -53.87 1.83
C LYS A 302 -29.28 -54.66 2.47
N ASN A 303 -29.42 -54.78 3.80
CA ASN A 303 -29.23 -55.95 4.68
C ASN A 303 -28.27 -57.08 4.25
N THR A 304 -27.30 -57.38 5.13
CA THR A 304 -27.24 -58.67 5.87
C THR A 304 -26.30 -58.57 7.07
N ASN A 305 -26.64 -59.33 8.10
CA ASN A 305 -25.91 -59.58 9.35
C ASN A 305 -24.41 -59.84 9.17
N GLY A 306 -23.59 -59.26 10.04
CA GLY A 306 -22.19 -59.59 10.18
C GLY A 306 -21.66 -59.09 11.52
N LYS A 307 -21.48 -60.04 12.45
CA LYS A 307 -20.85 -59.85 13.76
C LYS A 307 -19.34 -59.70 13.53
N CYS A 308 -18.75 -58.56 13.89
CA CYS A 308 -17.30 -58.39 13.91
C CYS A 308 -16.89 -57.67 15.20
N ASP A 309 -16.25 -58.42 16.09
CA ASP A 309 -15.45 -57.89 17.18
C ASP A 309 -14.19 -57.25 16.59
N GLY A 310 -14.00 -55.96 16.87
CA GLY A 310 -12.85 -55.18 16.41
C GLY A 310 -12.49 -54.14 17.45
N SER A 311 -11.54 -54.49 18.31
CA SER A 311 -10.88 -53.60 19.26
C SER A 311 -10.05 -52.55 18.50
N TYR A 312 -10.44 -51.27 18.62
CA TYR A 312 -9.63 -50.16 18.14
C TYR A 312 -8.78 -49.59 19.27
N SER A 313 -7.48 -49.73 19.08
CA SER A 313 -6.39 -49.13 19.85
C SER A 313 -6.48 -47.60 19.82
N SER A 314 -6.47 -47.00 21.00
CA SER A 314 -6.36 -45.55 21.24
C SER A 314 -4.95 -45.06 20.89
N GLY A 315 -4.80 -44.39 19.76
CA GLY A 315 -3.60 -43.63 19.38
C GLY A 315 -3.63 -42.16 19.84
N PRO A 316 -2.47 -41.50 19.99
CA PRO A 316 -2.30 -40.35 20.87
C PRO A 316 -2.65 -39.02 20.19
N PHE A 317 -3.91 -38.61 20.25
CA PHE A 317 -4.29 -37.19 20.08
C PHE A 317 -4.41 -36.55 21.46
N GLY A 318 -3.27 -36.31 22.10
CA GLY A 318 -3.23 -35.87 23.49
C GLY A 318 -1.99 -35.08 23.85
N ALA A 319 -1.55 -34.14 23.02
CA ALA A 319 -0.49 -33.21 23.39
C ALA A 319 -0.45 -32.00 22.46
N ASN A 320 -1.46 -31.11 22.49
CA ASN A 320 -1.31 -29.70 22.06
C ASN A 320 -2.48 -28.77 22.49
N ILE A 321 -3.27 -29.14 23.50
CA ILE A 321 -4.51 -28.42 23.90
C ILE A 321 -4.25 -27.11 24.68
N LEU A 322 -3.01 -26.73 25.00
CA LEU A 322 -2.75 -25.67 26.00
C LEU A 322 -2.20 -24.32 25.51
N LYS A 323 -2.29 -23.96 24.23
CA LYS A 323 -1.78 -22.64 23.77
C LYS A 323 -2.70 -21.70 22.96
N LEU A 324 -4.01 -21.96 22.85
CA LEU A 324 -4.91 -21.12 22.04
C LEU A 324 -6.08 -20.52 22.84
N ARG A 325 -5.84 -20.08 24.08
CA ARG A 325 -6.87 -19.48 24.95
C ARG A 325 -6.84 -17.95 25.07
N ARG A 326 -6.20 -17.23 24.13
CA ARG A 326 -6.14 -15.75 24.15
C ARG A 326 -6.35 -15.12 22.78
N TYR A 327 -7.55 -15.22 22.20
CA TYR A 327 -7.88 -14.41 21.01
C TYR A 327 -9.32 -13.90 20.93
N PHE A 328 -10.15 -14.11 21.97
CA PHE A 328 -11.48 -13.51 22.05
C PHE A 328 -11.54 -12.47 23.17
N ASP A 329 -10.99 -11.28 22.89
CA ASP A 329 -11.36 -10.03 23.56
C ASP A 329 -11.09 -8.87 22.58
N CYS A 330 -12.03 -8.65 21.66
CA CYS A 330 -12.23 -7.33 21.06
C CYS A 330 -13.44 -6.71 21.74
N SER A 331 -13.19 -6.03 22.85
CA SER A 331 -14.13 -5.12 23.50
C SER A 331 -13.34 -3.93 24.05
N GLN A 332 -13.03 -2.98 23.16
CA GLN A 332 -12.77 -1.61 23.59
C GLN A 332 -14.11 -1.00 24.03
N SER A 333 -14.37 -1.04 25.32
CA SER A 333 -15.31 -0.16 25.99
C SER A 333 -14.56 1.10 26.42
N HIS A 334 -14.45 2.08 25.53
CA HIS A 334 -14.27 3.47 25.93
C HIS A 334 -15.64 4.04 26.27
N LYS A 335 -15.84 4.45 27.53
CA LYS A 335 -16.84 5.44 27.92
C LYS A 335 -16.40 6.15 29.21
N TRP A 336 -16.09 7.44 29.02
CA TRP A 336 -15.93 8.59 29.93
C TRP A 336 -14.75 8.59 30.90
#